data_AF-A0A955ZBQ0-F1
#
_entry.id   AF-A0A955ZBQ0-F1
#
_cell.length_a   1.000
_cell.length_b   1.000
_cell.length_c   1.000
_cell.angle_alpha   90.00
_cell.angle_beta   90.00
_cell.angle_gamma   90.00
#
_symmetry.space_group_name_H-M   'P 1'
#
loop_
_entity.id
_entity.type
_entity.pdbx_description
1 polymer ?
#
loop_
_entity_poly.entity_id
_entity_poly.type
_entity_poly.pdbx_seq_one_letter_code
_entity_poly.pdbx_strand_id
1 'polypeptide(L)'
;MRRAALLLALSTVALSACAPKPPLRWEEGGAPLIITPARWDRPGDDPIEILANGQIVEDGDPIMMVDRAGRIVDEDYEPVAILLPDGHVAGPDNRLLGRVGVANAAPPGSAAAWLAVMPNGQVIYFDEDGDREDRGVWQGCEGPQKRTCTYVTHVIWAQRYLNRNRGGVSVGVGVGVGY
;
A
#
# COMPACT_ATOMS: atom_id res chain seq x y z
N MET A 1 55.99 34.82 4.99
CA MET A 1 55.12 33.84 5.67
C MET A 1 53.96 34.58 6.32
N ARG A 2 52.83 34.75 5.63
CA ARG A 2 51.62 35.38 6.18
C ARG A 2 50.38 34.69 5.61
N ARG A 3 49.71 33.95 6.50
CA ARG A 3 48.25 33.84 6.65
C ARG A 3 47.48 33.24 5.47
N ALA A 4 47.57 31.91 5.38
CA ALA A 4 46.48 31.07 4.92
C ALA A 4 45.39 31.04 6.00
N ALA A 5 44.29 31.76 5.80
CA ALA A 5 43.10 31.65 6.64
C ALA A 5 41.93 32.38 5.97
N LEU A 6 41.27 31.76 4.99
CA LEU A 6 39.89 32.12 4.60
C LEU A 6 39.31 31.11 3.59
N LEU A 7 39.09 29.87 4.01
CA LEU A 7 38.26 28.91 3.27
C LEU A 7 37.43 28.11 4.27
N LEU A 8 36.45 28.77 4.90
CA LEU A 8 35.36 28.11 5.64
C LEU A 8 34.05 28.84 5.33
N ALA A 9 33.77 28.99 4.03
CA ALA A 9 32.46 29.43 3.57
C ALA A 9 31.54 28.21 3.48
N LEU A 10 30.75 28.03 4.54
CA LEU A 10 29.38 27.51 4.56
C LEU A 10 29.02 26.61 3.36
N SER A 11 29.34 25.33 3.48
CA SER A 11 28.70 24.27 2.69
C SER A 11 27.46 23.75 3.44
N THR A 12 26.53 24.63 3.80
CA THR A 12 25.17 24.27 4.21
C THR A 12 24.36 23.95 2.96
N VAL A 13 24.74 22.87 2.29
CA VAL A 13 23.89 22.24 1.28
C VAL A 13 22.71 21.67 2.06
N ALA A 14 21.60 22.40 2.05
CA ALA A 14 20.33 21.92 2.53
C ALA A 14 20.04 20.60 1.83
N LEU A 15 20.14 19.50 2.57
CA LEU A 15 19.57 18.22 2.20
C LEU A 15 18.06 18.38 2.20
N SER A 16 17.51 19.01 1.17
CA SER A 16 16.11 18.86 0.80
C SER A 16 15.95 17.43 0.30
N ALA A 17 15.93 16.48 1.23
CA ALA A 17 15.46 15.14 0.98
C ALA A 17 14.04 15.29 0.43
N CYS A 18 13.83 14.89 -0.81
CA CYS A 18 12.51 14.88 -1.42
C CYS A 18 11.68 13.84 -0.69
N ALA A 19 10.98 14.26 0.36
CA ALA A 19 9.96 13.44 0.97
C ALA A 19 8.86 13.18 -0.08
N PRO A 20 8.34 11.94 -0.20
CA PRO A 20 7.22 11.64 -1.08
C PRO A 20 6.06 12.60 -0.81
N LYS A 21 5.46 13.15 -1.85
CA LYS A 21 4.32 14.06 -1.66
C LYS A 21 3.08 13.23 -1.35
N PRO A 22 2.22 13.67 -0.41
CA PRO A 22 0.94 13.01 -0.18
C PRO A 22 0.11 12.97 -1.48
N PRO A 23 -0.78 11.96 -1.62
CA PRO A 23 -1.69 11.89 -2.76
C PRO A 23 -2.56 13.15 -2.90
N LEU A 24 -3.06 13.41 -4.11
CA LEU A 24 -4.05 14.43 -4.37
C LEU A 24 -5.28 14.14 -3.51
N ARG A 25 -5.85 15.20 -2.93
CA ARG A 25 -7.01 15.15 -2.05
C ARG A 25 -6.77 14.55 -0.66
N TRP A 26 -5.51 14.45 -0.23
CA TRP A 26 -5.17 13.91 1.09
C TRP A 26 -5.83 14.67 2.24
N GLU A 27 -5.85 16.00 2.16
CA GLU A 27 -6.46 16.87 3.18
C GLU A 27 -8.00 16.79 3.15
N GLU A 28 -8.58 16.74 1.96
CA GLU A 28 -10.03 16.62 1.77
C GLU A 28 -10.58 15.24 2.15
N GLY A 29 -9.73 14.22 2.11
CA GLY A 29 -10.14 12.83 2.27
C GLY A 29 -10.73 12.22 0.98
N GLY A 30 -10.97 10.92 1.08
CA GLY A 30 -11.39 10.06 0.00
C GLY A 30 -12.83 9.57 0.15
N ALA A 31 -13.07 8.32 -0.25
CA ALA A 31 -14.34 7.64 -0.08
C ALA A 31 -14.55 7.27 1.39
N PRO A 32 -15.76 7.48 1.93
CA PRO A 32 -16.06 7.12 3.30
C PRO A 32 -15.99 5.60 3.48
N LEU A 33 -15.37 5.17 4.59
CA LEU A 33 -15.26 3.78 4.98
C LEU A 33 -15.93 3.53 6.33
N ILE A 34 -16.57 2.39 6.45
CA ILE A 34 -16.93 1.81 7.75
C ILE A 34 -15.71 1.08 8.27
N ILE A 35 -15.43 1.20 9.56
CA ILE A 35 -14.33 0.49 10.21
C ILE A 35 -14.92 -0.22 11.42
N THR A 36 -14.97 -1.54 11.31
CA THR A 36 -15.29 -2.46 12.39
C THR A 36 -14.19 -3.52 12.49
N PRO A 37 -14.03 -4.16 13.67
CA PRO A 37 -13.10 -5.27 13.82
C PRO A 37 -13.31 -6.33 12.73
N ALA A 38 -12.22 -6.73 12.09
CA ALA A 38 -12.22 -7.79 11.09
C ALA A 38 -10.88 -8.52 11.11
N ARG A 39 -10.88 -9.80 10.76
CA ARG A 39 -9.68 -10.65 10.77
C ARG A 39 -9.60 -11.47 9.49
N TRP A 40 -8.46 -11.47 8.83
CA TRP A 40 -8.19 -12.24 7.64
C TRP A 40 -7.25 -13.38 7.98
N ASP A 41 -7.79 -14.59 8.04
CA ASP A 41 -6.99 -15.80 8.22
C ASP A 41 -6.46 -16.24 6.86
N ARG A 42 -5.14 -16.24 6.70
CA ARG A 42 -4.43 -16.51 5.44
C ARG A 42 -3.73 -17.88 5.51
N PRO A 43 -3.86 -18.73 4.48
CA PRO A 43 -3.13 -20.01 4.46
C PRO A 43 -1.62 -19.79 4.36
N GLY A 44 -0.88 -20.20 5.40
CA GLY A 44 0.59 -20.18 5.40
C GLY A 44 1.24 -18.82 5.69
N ASP A 45 0.44 -17.79 5.99
CA ASP A 45 0.90 -16.47 6.41
C ASP A 45 0.22 -16.09 7.74
N ASP A 46 0.78 -15.13 8.47
CA ASP A 46 0.16 -14.62 9.71
C ASP A 46 -1.20 -13.96 9.44
N PRO A 47 -2.12 -13.91 10.41
CA PRO A 47 -3.40 -13.23 10.22
C PRO A 47 -3.21 -11.71 10.08
N ILE A 48 -4.05 -11.08 9.27
CA ILE A 48 -4.20 -9.62 9.26
C ILE A 48 -5.45 -9.24 10.05
N GLU A 49 -5.35 -8.32 10.99
CA GLU A 49 -6.52 -7.80 11.71
C GLU A 49 -6.69 -6.31 11.47
N ILE A 50 -7.95 -5.88 11.29
CA ILE A 50 -8.37 -4.49 11.33
C ILE A 50 -8.99 -4.29 12.70
N LEU A 51 -8.42 -3.40 13.50
CA LEU A 51 -8.94 -3.04 14.82
C LEU A 51 -10.02 -1.95 14.71
N ALA A 52 -10.81 -1.77 15.77
CA ALA A 52 -11.91 -0.79 15.80
C ALA A 52 -11.46 0.67 15.61
N ASN A 53 -10.19 0.96 15.92
CA ASN A 53 -9.57 2.28 15.72
C ASN A 53 -9.00 2.47 14.30
N GLY A 54 -9.09 1.45 13.43
CA GLY A 54 -8.55 1.49 12.07
C GLY A 54 -7.10 1.03 11.94
N GLN A 55 -6.45 0.64 13.04
CA GLN A 55 -5.12 0.04 12.97
C GLN A 55 -5.20 -1.32 12.27
N ILE A 56 -4.24 -1.57 11.38
CA ILE A 56 -4.08 -2.84 10.66
C ILE A 56 -2.85 -3.51 11.25
N VAL A 57 -3.00 -4.72 11.79
CA VAL A 57 -1.93 -5.47 12.44
C VAL A 57 -1.68 -6.80 11.73
N GLU A 58 -0.44 -7.26 11.73
CA GLU A 58 0.02 -8.59 11.29
C GLU A 58 0.77 -9.22 12.46
N ASP A 59 0.36 -10.41 12.92
CA ASP A 59 0.88 -11.06 14.15
C ASP A 59 0.87 -10.16 15.42
N GLY A 60 -0.10 -9.23 15.48
CA GLY A 60 -0.23 -8.27 16.59
C GLY A 60 0.65 -7.03 16.46
N ASP A 61 1.58 -6.99 15.51
CA ASP A 61 2.38 -5.81 15.21
C ASP A 61 1.64 -4.89 14.23
N PRO A 62 1.55 -3.57 14.50
CA PRO A 62 0.95 -2.62 13.57
C PRO A 62 1.76 -2.54 12.29
N ILE A 63 1.10 -2.64 11.13
CA ILE A 63 1.74 -2.45 9.83
C ILE A 63 1.26 -1.20 9.10
N MET A 64 0.02 -0.79 9.36
CA MET A 64 -0.64 0.35 8.73
C MET A 64 -1.79 0.87 9.60
N MET A 65 -2.34 2.03 9.25
CA MET A 65 -3.61 2.53 9.79
C MET A 65 -4.50 3.02 8.67
N VAL A 66 -5.77 2.60 8.67
CA VAL A 66 -6.83 3.11 7.79
C VAL A 66 -7.79 3.99 8.57
N ASP A 67 -8.23 5.11 7.98
CA ASP A 67 -9.25 5.96 8.59
C ASP A 67 -10.58 5.95 7.82
N ARG A 68 -11.59 6.60 8.41
CA ARG A 68 -12.94 6.68 7.82
C ARG A 68 -12.99 7.55 6.57
N ALA A 69 -11.97 8.37 6.31
CA ALA A 69 -11.84 9.14 5.10
C ALA A 69 -11.14 8.35 3.98
N GLY A 70 -10.89 7.05 4.18
CA GLY A 70 -10.30 6.19 3.16
C GLY A 70 -8.81 6.41 2.96
N ARG A 71 -8.12 7.03 3.92
CA ARG A 71 -6.67 7.20 3.92
C ARG A 71 -6.03 6.00 4.61
N ILE A 72 -4.90 5.55 4.07
CA ILE A 72 -4.00 4.58 4.69
C ILE A 72 -2.64 5.24 4.87
N VAL A 73 -2.10 5.12 6.08
CA VAL A 73 -0.73 5.46 6.44
C VAL A 73 0.03 4.22 6.91
N ASP A 74 1.34 4.27 6.88
CA ASP A 74 2.20 3.24 7.50
C ASP A 74 2.43 3.51 9.00
N GLU A 75 3.35 2.75 9.60
CA GLU A 75 3.73 2.84 11.01
C GLU A 75 4.33 4.19 11.41
N ASP A 76 4.98 4.89 10.46
CA ASP A 76 5.59 6.20 10.65
C ASP A 76 4.59 7.35 10.36
N TYR A 77 3.33 7.01 10.12
CA TYR A 77 2.27 7.92 9.67
C TYR A 77 2.55 8.57 8.30
N GLU A 78 3.39 7.95 7.47
CA GLU A 78 3.59 8.40 6.10
C GLU A 78 2.43 7.96 5.20
N PRO A 79 2.01 8.79 4.23
CA PRO A 79 0.91 8.44 3.32
C PRO A 79 1.23 7.19 2.49
N VAL A 80 0.35 6.19 2.54
CA VAL A 80 0.46 4.97 1.73
C VAL A 80 -0.52 5.00 0.56
N ALA A 81 -1.79 5.30 0.85
CA ALA A 81 -2.84 5.28 -0.15
C ALA A 81 -4.04 6.12 0.29
N ILE A 82 -4.82 6.60 -0.68
CA ILE A 82 -6.16 7.12 -0.47
C ILE A 82 -7.12 6.47 -1.47
N LEU A 83 -8.26 6.01 -0.98
CA LEU A 83 -9.36 5.54 -1.81
C LEU A 83 -10.19 6.74 -2.25
N LEU A 84 -10.23 7.04 -3.53
CA LEU A 84 -11.05 8.14 -4.07
C LEU A 84 -12.53 7.74 -4.19
N PRO A 85 -13.46 8.71 -4.19
CA PRO A 85 -14.91 8.44 -4.29
C PRO A 85 -15.32 7.62 -5.52
N ASP A 86 -14.59 7.75 -6.63
CA ASP A 86 -14.81 7.03 -7.88
C ASP A 86 -14.20 5.62 -7.90
N GLY A 87 -13.59 5.19 -6.79
CA GLY A 87 -12.99 3.88 -6.60
C GLY A 87 -11.53 3.79 -7.02
N HIS A 88 -10.91 4.84 -7.56
CA HIS A 88 -9.46 4.82 -7.77
C HIS A 88 -8.70 4.80 -6.44
N VAL A 89 -7.56 4.13 -6.42
CA VAL A 89 -6.64 4.19 -5.29
C VAL A 89 -5.40 4.97 -5.73
N ALA A 90 -5.09 6.06 -5.04
CA ALA A 90 -3.91 6.88 -5.29
C ALA A 90 -2.91 6.73 -4.15
N GLY A 91 -1.65 6.51 -4.48
CA GLY A 91 -0.53 6.54 -3.54
C GLY A 91 0.26 7.84 -3.61
N PRO A 92 1.40 7.92 -2.90
CA PRO A 92 2.31 9.06 -2.96
C PRO A 92 2.67 9.46 -4.39
N ASP A 93 2.92 10.75 -4.56
CA ASP A 93 3.21 11.38 -5.87
C ASP A 93 2.12 11.13 -6.91
N ASN A 94 0.87 10.91 -6.47
CA ASN A 94 -0.30 10.62 -7.31
C ASN A 94 -0.17 9.34 -8.13
N ARG A 95 0.68 8.41 -7.72
CA ARG A 95 0.79 7.13 -8.40
C ARG A 95 -0.53 6.37 -8.28
N LEU A 96 -1.09 5.98 -9.43
CA LEU A 96 -2.25 5.11 -9.46
C LEU A 96 -1.87 3.72 -8.92
N LEU A 97 -2.59 3.26 -7.90
CA LEU A 97 -2.42 1.94 -7.28
C LEU A 97 -3.47 0.93 -7.75
N GLY A 98 -4.46 1.37 -8.52
CA GLY A 98 -5.51 0.52 -9.07
C GLY A 98 -6.90 1.07 -8.79
N ARG A 99 -7.88 0.16 -8.73
CA ARG A 99 -9.27 0.47 -8.44
C ARG A 99 -9.85 -0.52 -7.45
N VAL A 100 -10.70 -0.02 -6.56
CA VAL A 100 -11.40 -0.80 -5.54
C VAL A 100 -12.89 -0.51 -5.61
N GLY A 101 -13.65 -1.57 -5.87
CA GLY A 101 -15.10 -1.62 -5.70
C GLY A 101 -15.47 -2.10 -4.29
N VAL A 102 -16.73 -2.48 -4.11
CA VAL A 102 -17.22 -3.00 -2.81
C VAL A 102 -16.60 -4.35 -2.47
N ALA A 103 -16.44 -5.23 -3.47
CA ALA A 103 -16.07 -6.63 -3.28
C ALA A 103 -14.97 -7.09 -4.25
N ASN A 104 -14.45 -6.22 -5.12
CA ASN A 104 -13.42 -6.57 -6.10
C ASN A 104 -12.41 -5.43 -6.21
N ALA A 105 -11.19 -5.75 -6.62
CA ALA A 105 -10.17 -4.77 -6.93
C ALA A 105 -9.39 -5.14 -8.19
N ALA A 106 -8.87 -4.13 -8.87
CA ALA A 106 -8.06 -4.26 -10.08
C ALA A 106 -6.70 -3.58 -9.89
N PRO A 107 -5.62 -4.13 -10.48
CA PRO A 107 -4.29 -3.52 -10.45
C PRO A 107 -4.25 -2.20 -11.25
N PRO A 108 -3.19 -1.39 -11.09
CA PRO A 108 -3.04 -0.17 -11.86
C PRO A 108 -2.93 -0.49 -13.37
N GLY A 109 -3.70 0.25 -14.17
CA GLY A 109 -3.70 0.09 -15.63
C GLY A 109 -4.57 -1.06 -16.17
N SER A 110 -5.20 -1.86 -15.31
CA SER A 110 -6.11 -2.94 -15.71
C SER A 110 -7.56 -2.65 -15.34
N ALA A 111 -8.48 -3.14 -16.17
CA ALA A 111 -9.91 -3.22 -15.85
C ALA A 111 -10.31 -4.59 -15.29
N ALA A 112 -9.45 -5.60 -15.44
CA ALA A 112 -9.68 -6.94 -14.92
C ALA A 112 -9.38 -6.98 -13.42
N ALA A 113 -10.25 -7.65 -12.66
CA ALA A 113 -10.05 -7.83 -11.24
C ALA A 113 -8.92 -8.85 -10.99
N TRP A 114 -7.99 -8.52 -10.10
CA TRP A 114 -6.99 -9.47 -9.57
C TRP A 114 -7.36 -10.00 -8.18
N LEU A 115 -8.47 -9.51 -7.62
CA LEU A 115 -8.87 -9.75 -6.25
C LEU A 115 -10.39 -9.63 -6.14
N ALA A 116 -11.00 -10.60 -5.45
CA ALA A 116 -12.40 -10.56 -5.01
C ALA A 116 -12.51 -10.95 -3.53
N VAL A 117 -13.40 -10.28 -2.80
CA VAL A 117 -13.85 -10.65 -1.45
C VAL A 117 -15.31 -11.10 -1.55
N MET A 118 -15.50 -12.41 -1.46
CA MET A 118 -16.79 -13.08 -1.61
C MET A 118 -17.74 -12.73 -0.44
N PRO A 119 -19.06 -12.98 -0.59
CA PRO A 119 -20.01 -12.73 0.49
C PRO A 119 -19.65 -13.37 1.81
N ASN A 120 -19.18 -14.62 1.80
CA ASN A 120 -18.72 -15.36 2.99
C ASN A 120 -17.33 -14.95 3.50
N GLY A 121 -16.77 -13.84 3.01
CA GLY A 121 -15.44 -13.35 3.38
C GLY A 121 -14.27 -14.01 2.65
N GLN A 122 -14.49 -15.04 1.82
CA GLN A 122 -13.40 -15.69 1.08
C GLN A 122 -12.70 -14.69 0.16
N VAL A 123 -11.37 -14.70 0.19
CA VAL A 123 -10.51 -13.85 -0.64
C VAL A 123 -9.99 -14.68 -1.80
N ILE A 124 -10.36 -14.30 -3.02
CA ILE A 124 -9.91 -14.94 -4.25
C ILE A 124 -8.95 -13.98 -4.95
N TYR A 125 -7.75 -14.46 -5.26
CA TYR A 125 -6.82 -13.78 -6.14
C TYR A 125 -6.95 -14.36 -7.56
N PHE A 126 -6.85 -13.50 -8.57
CA PHE A 126 -6.78 -13.89 -9.96
C PHE A 126 -5.40 -13.52 -10.50
N ASP A 127 -4.68 -14.50 -11.03
CA ASP A 127 -3.40 -14.26 -11.66
C ASP A 127 -3.54 -13.66 -13.08
N GLU A 128 -2.43 -13.58 -13.81
CA GLU A 128 -2.41 -12.99 -15.15
C GLU A 128 -3.15 -13.83 -16.19
N ASP A 129 -3.26 -15.14 -15.97
CA ASP A 129 -3.99 -16.08 -16.81
C ASP A 129 -5.48 -16.17 -16.43
N GLY A 130 -5.85 -15.58 -15.28
CA GLY A 130 -7.20 -15.57 -14.73
C GLY A 130 -7.51 -16.79 -13.86
N ASP A 131 -6.50 -17.59 -13.54
CA ASP A 131 -6.63 -18.71 -12.61
C ASP A 131 -6.88 -18.18 -11.20
N ARG A 132 -7.66 -18.96 -10.45
CA ARG A 132 -8.19 -18.57 -9.15
C ARG A 132 -7.38 -19.21 -8.04
N GLU A 133 -6.87 -18.38 -7.16
CA GLU A 133 -6.21 -18.82 -5.94
C GLU A 133 -7.02 -18.41 -4.71
N ASP A 134 -7.26 -19.37 -3.82
CA ASP A 134 -7.80 -19.07 -2.49
C ASP A 134 -6.69 -18.45 -1.62
N ARG A 135 -6.97 -17.28 -1.08
CA ARG A 135 -6.02 -16.52 -0.24
C ARG A 135 -6.56 -16.27 1.16
N GLY A 136 -7.46 -17.14 1.62
CA GLY A 136 -7.98 -17.12 2.98
C GLY A 136 -9.35 -16.49 3.09
N VAL A 137 -9.75 -16.21 4.33
CA VAL A 137 -11.12 -15.78 4.64
C VAL A 137 -11.09 -14.63 5.63
N TRP A 138 -11.82 -13.57 5.30
CA TRP A 138 -12.16 -12.50 6.23
C TRP A 138 -13.32 -12.90 7.15
N GLN A 139 -13.12 -12.73 8.44
CA GLN A 139 -14.15 -12.69 9.47
C GLN A 139 -14.49 -11.23 9.78
N GLY A 140 -15.77 -10.87 9.86
CA GLY A 140 -16.21 -9.51 10.17
C GLY A 140 -16.30 -8.54 8.97
N CYS A 141 -16.10 -9.03 7.74
CA CYS A 141 -16.16 -8.23 6.50
C CYS A 141 -17.50 -8.33 5.76
N GLU A 142 -18.59 -8.44 6.51
CA GLU A 142 -19.95 -8.50 5.99
C GLU A 142 -20.54 -7.10 5.77
N GLY A 143 -21.50 -6.99 4.86
CA GLY A 143 -22.24 -5.74 4.64
C GLY A 143 -21.35 -4.55 4.22
N PRO A 144 -21.57 -3.33 4.76
CA PRO A 144 -20.82 -2.13 4.37
C PRO A 144 -19.31 -2.18 4.63
N GLN A 145 -18.86 -2.99 5.60
CA GLN A 145 -17.44 -3.16 5.94
C GLN A 145 -16.64 -3.82 4.81
N LYS A 146 -17.31 -4.57 3.92
CA LYS A 146 -16.66 -5.32 2.84
C LYS A 146 -15.76 -4.47 1.95
N ARG A 147 -16.13 -3.21 1.72
CA ARG A 147 -15.32 -2.27 0.94
C ARG A 147 -13.99 -1.98 1.64
N THR A 148 -13.99 -1.81 2.96
CA THR A 148 -12.78 -1.59 3.76
C THR A 148 -11.87 -2.79 3.70
N CYS A 149 -12.40 -4.00 3.84
CA CYS A 149 -11.60 -5.23 3.75
C CYS A 149 -11.01 -5.41 2.34
N THR A 150 -11.82 -5.20 1.30
CA THR A 150 -11.35 -5.23 -0.10
C THR A 150 -10.25 -4.20 -0.33
N TYR A 151 -10.40 -2.99 0.24
CA TYR A 151 -9.41 -1.92 0.12
C TYR A 151 -8.09 -2.25 0.81
N VAL A 152 -8.14 -2.70 2.07
CA VAL A 152 -6.97 -3.12 2.84
C VAL A 152 -6.24 -4.25 2.13
N THR A 153 -6.97 -5.30 1.71
CA THR A 153 -6.40 -6.41 0.96
C THR A 153 -5.73 -5.94 -0.34
N HIS A 154 -6.38 -5.05 -1.10
CA HIS A 154 -5.80 -4.48 -2.32
C HIS A 154 -4.50 -3.70 -2.05
N VAL A 155 -4.44 -2.86 -1.01
CA VAL A 155 -3.27 -2.04 -0.71
C VAL A 155 -2.07 -2.89 -0.28
N ILE A 156 -2.29 -3.91 0.56
CA ILE A 156 -1.26 -4.89 0.94
C ILE A 156 -0.66 -5.54 -0.32
N TRP A 157 -1.52 -5.94 -1.28
CA TRP A 157 -1.06 -6.54 -2.52
C TRP A 157 -0.35 -5.55 -3.45
N ALA A 158 -0.89 -4.35 -3.60
CA ALA A 158 -0.32 -3.31 -4.45
C ALA A 158 1.09 -2.94 -4.01
N GLN A 159 1.34 -2.82 -2.70
CA GLN A 159 2.67 -2.58 -2.15
C GLN A 159 3.63 -3.73 -2.51
N ARG A 160 3.23 -4.98 -2.31
CA ARG A 160 4.05 -6.16 -2.66
C ARG A 160 4.37 -6.20 -4.16
N TYR A 161 3.39 -5.96 -5.02
CA TYR A 161 3.57 -5.90 -6.48
C TYR A 161 4.59 -4.82 -6.88
N LEU A 162 4.45 -3.62 -6.30
CA LEU A 162 5.36 -2.51 -6.60
C LEU A 162 6.78 -2.73 -6.07
N ASN A 163 6.93 -3.38 -4.91
CA ASN A 163 8.24 -3.69 -4.35
C ASN A 163 8.97 -4.77 -5.17
N ARG A 164 8.24 -5.79 -5.66
CA ARG A 164 8.80 -6.80 -6.59
C ARG A 164 9.30 -6.15 -7.88
N ASN A 165 8.52 -5.24 -8.47
CA ASN A 165 8.88 -4.58 -9.72
C ASN A 165 10.05 -3.58 -9.57
N ARG A 166 10.30 -3.04 -8.37
CA ARG A 166 11.46 -2.19 -8.09
C ARG A 166 12.76 -2.98 -7.90
N GLY A 167 12.69 -4.25 -7.52
CA GLY A 167 13.86 -5.11 -7.27
C GLY A 167 14.56 -5.66 -8.52
N GLY A 168 14.09 -5.35 -9.73
CA GLY A 168 14.57 -5.92 -11.00
C GLY A 168 15.84 -5.30 -11.61
N VAL A 169 16.64 -4.52 -10.89
CA VAL A 169 17.88 -3.91 -11.40
C VAL A 169 19.10 -4.45 -10.66
N SER A 170 19.58 -5.63 -11.06
CA SER A 170 20.94 -6.07 -10.79
C SER A 170 21.89 -5.46 -11.82
N VAL A 171 22.45 -4.28 -11.56
CA VAL A 171 23.62 -3.80 -12.31
C VAL A 171 24.87 -4.32 -11.61
N GLY A 172 25.14 -5.60 -11.84
CA GLY A 172 26.45 -6.20 -11.56
C GLY A 172 27.39 -5.90 -12.73
N VAL A 173 28.01 -4.71 -12.76
CA VAL A 173 29.17 -4.46 -13.61
C VAL A 173 30.38 -5.10 -12.93
N GLY A 174 30.57 -6.39 -13.18
CA GLY A 174 31.82 -7.09 -12.88
C GLY A 174 32.81 -6.83 -14.00
N VAL A 175 33.72 -5.87 -13.82
CA VAL A 175 34.89 -5.69 -14.68
C VAL A 175 35.87 -6.84 -14.39
N GLY A 176 35.90 -7.84 -15.27
CA GLY A 176 36.92 -8.87 -15.26
C GLY A 176 38.24 -8.30 -15.79
N VAL A 177 39.24 -8.18 -14.92
CA VAL A 177 40.64 -7.94 -15.31
C VAL A 177 41.27 -9.30 -15.62
N GLY A 178 41.60 -9.52 -16.89
CA GLY A 178 42.37 -10.68 -17.33
C GLY A 178 43.86 -10.48 -17.01
N TYR A 179 44.49 -11.54 -16.50
CA TYR A 179 45.94 -11.72 -16.46
C TYR A 179 46.42 -12.43 -17.72
#